data_AF-A0A6I3H147-F1
#
_entry.id   AF-A0A6I3H147-F1
#
_cell.length_a   1.000
_cell.length_b   1.000
_cell.length_c   1.000
_cell.angle_alpha   90.00
_cell.angle_beta   90.00
_cell.angle_gamma   90.00
#
_symmetry.space_group_name_H-M   'P 1'
#
loop_
_entity.id
_entity.type
_entity.pdbx_description
1 polymer ?
#
loop_
_entity_poly.entity_id
_entity_poly.type
_entity_poly.pdbx_seq_one_letter_code
_entity_poly.pdbx_strand_id
1 'polypeptide(L)'
;RSAFDAIIESGGFITSDTGGPRDANEILIPKAAADTAMDAAACIGCGACVAACPNGAAQLFTSAKLAHLNLLPQGQAERWKRTEDMVETMEMFFGSCTNYGECQEACPKEIPIDFIAMMNRDFLKSKIKNRKLQGQR
;
A
#
# COMPACT_ATOMS: atom_id res chain seq x y z
N ARG A 1 -8.69 3.45 -15.82
CA ARG A 1 -8.77 3.83 -14.39
C ARG A 1 -9.29 2.68 -13.53
N SER A 2 -10.24 1.88 -14.04
CA SER A 2 -10.75 0.66 -13.39
C SER A 2 -9.71 -0.26 -12.76
N ALA A 3 -8.53 -0.45 -13.36
CA ALA A 3 -7.47 -1.28 -12.77
C ALA A 3 -6.92 -0.73 -11.44
N PHE A 4 -6.82 0.60 -11.28
CA PHE A 4 -6.43 1.20 -9.99
C PHE A 4 -7.55 1.07 -8.95
N ASP A 5 -8.80 1.21 -9.39
CA ASP A 5 -9.96 1.04 -8.52
C ASP A 5 -10.03 -0.42 -8.02
N ALA A 6 -9.80 -1.41 -8.89
CA ALA A 6 -9.72 -2.82 -8.51
C ALA A 6 -8.63 -3.12 -7.47
N ILE A 7 -7.45 -2.49 -7.57
CA ILE A 7 -6.38 -2.60 -6.55
C ILE A 7 -6.84 -2.00 -5.22
N ILE A 8 -7.54 -0.87 -5.23
CA ILE A 8 -8.06 -0.26 -4.00
C ILE A 8 -9.16 -1.13 -3.39
N GLU A 9 -10.06 -1.67 -4.20
CA GLU A 9 -11.16 -2.54 -3.75
C GLU A 9 -10.66 -3.86 -3.13
N SER A 10 -9.50 -4.37 -3.55
CA SER A 10 -8.96 -5.62 -3.00
C SER A 10 -8.35 -5.49 -1.61
N GLY A 11 -8.02 -4.28 -1.15
CA GLY A 11 -7.48 -4.09 0.21
C GLY A 11 -7.15 -2.67 0.64
N GLY A 12 -7.37 -1.65 -0.20
CA GLY A 12 -7.11 -0.24 0.08
C GLY A 12 -8.07 0.41 1.10
N PHE A 13 -8.54 -0.35 2.09
CA PHE A 13 -9.44 0.09 3.16
C PHE A 13 -9.00 -0.49 4.52
N ILE A 14 -9.60 0.02 5.59
CA ILE A 14 -9.50 -0.54 6.95
C ILE A 14 -10.90 -0.94 7.38
N THR A 15 -11.06 -2.20 7.79
CA THR A 15 -12.32 -2.66 8.39
C THR A 15 -12.44 -2.14 9.81
N SER A 16 -13.56 -1.50 10.14
CA SER A 16 -13.83 -0.96 11.49
C SER A 16 -15.30 -1.12 11.84
N ASP A 17 -15.58 -1.46 13.11
CA ASP A 17 -16.93 -1.45 13.66
C ASP A 17 -17.33 -0.01 14.03
N THR A 18 -18.45 0.45 13.49
CA THR A 18 -18.94 1.82 13.67
C THR A 18 -19.81 1.99 14.92
N GLY A 19 -20.08 0.92 15.68
CA GLY A 19 -21.00 0.93 16.83
C GLY A 19 -20.54 1.74 18.05
N GLY A 20 -19.27 2.17 18.10
CA GLY A 20 -18.71 2.97 19.19
C GLY A 20 -17.28 3.42 18.90
N PRO A 21 -17.07 4.42 18.04
CA PRO A 21 -15.74 4.90 17.72
C PRO A 21 -15.03 5.38 18.99
N ARG A 22 -13.79 4.91 19.17
CA ARG A 22 -12.91 5.36 20.25
C ARG A 22 -12.54 6.83 20.02
N ASP A 23 -12.23 7.56 21.09
CA ASP A 23 -11.74 8.93 20.96
C ASP A 23 -10.42 8.96 20.16
N ALA A 24 -10.26 9.95 19.28
CA ALA A 24 -9.10 10.03 18.37
C ALA A 24 -7.76 10.11 19.12
N ASN A 25 -7.77 10.58 20.38
CA ASN A 25 -6.58 10.71 21.21
C ASN A 25 -6.22 9.42 21.97
N GLU A 26 -7.04 8.36 21.89
CA GLU A 26 -6.77 7.10 22.60
C GLU A 26 -5.65 6.28 21.98
N ILE A 27 -5.47 6.36 20.65
CA ILE A 27 -4.41 5.63 19.94
C ILE A 27 -3.34 6.63 19.52
N LEU A 28 -2.29 6.70 20.33
CA LEU A 28 -1.14 7.53 20.02
C LEU A 28 -0.38 6.98 18.81
N ILE A 29 -0.10 7.85 17.85
CA ILE A 29 0.67 7.52 16.65
C ILE A 29 2.00 8.28 16.75
N PRO A 30 3.16 7.59 16.65
CA PRO A 30 4.43 8.28 16.58
C PRO A 30 4.44 9.27 15.42
N LYS A 31 4.91 10.50 15.67
CA LYS A 31 4.88 11.59 14.67
C LYS A 31 5.53 11.17 13.34
N ALA A 32 6.69 10.52 13.39
CA ALA A 32 7.35 10.01 12.19
C ALA A 32 6.48 9.02 11.40
N ALA A 33 5.75 8.13 12.07
CA ALA A 33 4.85 7.19 11.39
C ALA A 33 3.64 7.90 10.77
N ALA A 34 3.09 8.90 11.45
CA ALA A 34 2.00 9.72 10.93
C ALA A 34 2.44 10.52 9.69
N ASP A 35 3.62 11.14 9.73
CA ASP A 35 4.16 11.93 8.61
C ASP A 35 4.42 11.05 7.40
N THR A 36 5.15 9.95 7.58
CA THR A 36 5.42 9.02 6.47
C THR A 36 4.14 8.40 5.90
N ALA A 37 3.13 8.15 6.74
CA ALA A 37 1.83 7.67 6.25
C ALA A 37 1.11 8.75 5.40
N MET A 38 1.18 10.02 5.81
CA MET A 38 0.59 11.13 5.07
C MET A 38 1.33 11.42 3.75
N ASP A 39 2.66 11.31 3.74
CA ASP A 39 3.45 11.41 2.52
C ASP A 39 3.05 10.35 1.50
N ALA A 40 2.86 9.10 1.95
CA ALA A 40 2.32 8.03 1.12
C ALA A 40 0.87 8.30 0.66
N ALA A 41 0.05 8.91 1.53
CA ALA A 41 -1.35 9.23 1.25
C ALA A 41 -1.50 10.31 0.17
N ALA A 42 -0.46 11.09 -0.11
CA ALA A 42 -0.45 12.12 -1.14
C ALA A 42 -0.71 11.58 -2.57
N CYS A 43 -0.66 10.26 -2.77
CA CYS A 43 -0.98 9.61 -4.04
C CYS A 43 -2.41 9.91 -4.51
N ILE A 44 -2.52 10.69 -5.59
CA ILE A 44 -3.78 11.12 -6.22
C ILE A 44 -4.30 10.17 -7.31
N GLY A 45 -3.64 9.02 -7.55
CA GLY A 45 -4.06 8.06 -8.58
C GLY A 45 -4.05 8.64 -10.00
N CYS A 46 -3.05 9.45 -10.34
CA CYS A 46 -2.93 10.07 -11.67
C CYS A 46 -2.37 9.12 -12.74
N GLY A 47 -1.62 8.08 -12.35
CA GLY A 47 -1.02 7.12 -13.28
C GLY A 47 0.27 7.55 -13.96
N ALA A 48 0.85 8.71 -13.62
CA ALA A 48 2.12 9.18 -14.19
C ALA A 48 3.26 8.16 -14.00
N CYS A 49 3.30 7.50 -12.83
CA CYS A 49 4.28 6.45 -12.53
C CYS A 49 4.18 5.24 -13.46
N VAL A 50 2.98 4.85 -13.88
CA VAL A 50 2.77 3.73 -14.82
C VAL A 50 3.19 4.15 -16.21
N ALA A 51 2.81 5.36 -16.63
CA ALA A 51 3.14 5.89 -17.96
C ALA A 51 4.66 6.08 -18.17
N ALA A 52 5.38 6.45 -17.12
CA ALA A 52 6.84 6.63 -17.17
C ALA A 52 7.61 5.30 -17.05
N CYS A 53 7.02 4.26 -16.46
CA CYS A 53 7.72 2.99 -16.24
C CYS A 53 7.90 2.23 -17.57
N PRO A 54 9.14 1.80 -17.93
CA PRO A 54 9.36 0.99 -19.13
C PRO A 54 8.58 -0.33 -19.16
N ASN A 55 8.27 -0.89 -17.99
CA ASN A 55 7.48 -2.11 -17.87
C ASN A 55 5.97 -1.84 -17.69
N GLY A 56 5.55 -0.57 -17.60
CA GLY A 56 4.18 -0.23 -17.22
C GLY A 56 3.78 -0.74 -15.83
N ALA A 57 4.73 -0.80 -14.90
CA ALA A 57 4.49 -1.31 -13.55
C ALA A 57 3.76 -0.29 -12.66
N ALA A 58 2.78 -0.75 -11.88
CA ALA A 58 2.03 0.08 -10.94
C ALA A 58 2.54 0.00 -9.50
N GLN A 59 3.75 -0.53 -9.28
CA GLN A 59 4.37 -0.71 -7.96
C GLN A 59 4.35 0.57 -7.10
N LEU A 60 4.63 1.75 -7.66
CA LEU A 60 4.68 3.00 -6.87
C LEU A 60 3.28 3.39 -6.35
N PHE A 61 2.25 3.24 -7.19
CA PHE A 61 0.86 3.48 -6.79
C PHE A 61 0.44 2.51 -5.67
N THR A 62 0.60 1.20 -5.91
CA THR A 62 0.18 0.16 -4.97
C THR A 62 0.93 0.26 -3.65
N SER A 63 2.24 0.49 -3.71
CA SER A 63 3.06 0.65 -2.52
C SER A 63 2.72 1.89 -1.71
N ALA A 64 2.41 3.02 -2.35
CA ALA A 64 1.92 4.22 -1.65
C ALA A 64 0.59 3.94 -0.93
N LYS A 65 -0.34 3.22 -1.59
CA LYS A 65 -1.61 2.83 -0.98
C LYS A 65 -1.44 1.88 0.21
N LEU A 66 -0.52 0.94 0.09
CA LEU A 66 -0.17 0.06 1.20
C LEU A 66 0.51 0.82 2.34
N ALA A 67 1.47 1.70 2.04
CA ALA A 67 2.22 2.46 3.02
C ALA A 67 1.33 3.34 3.89
N HIS A 68 0.40 4.09 3.30
CA HIS A 68 -0.44 5.00 4.09
C HIS A 68 -1.39 4.28 5.05
N LEU A 69 -1.70 2.99 4.82
CA LEU A 69 -2.51 2.18 5.74
C LEU A 69 -1.63 1.37 6.71
N ASN A 70 -0.58 0.73 6.18
CA ASN A 70 0.27 -0.21 6.92
C ASN A 70 1.27 0.47 7.86
N LEU A 71 1.39 1.81 7.83
CA LEU A 71 2.15 2.58 8.82
C LEU A 71 1.29 2.98 10.02
N LEU A 72 -0.04 2.96 9.88
CA LEU A 72 -0.96 3.36 10.94
C LEU A 72 -1.34 2.17 11.83
N PRO A 73 -1.56 2.38 13.15
CA PRO A 73 -2.02 1.33 14.05
C PRO A 73 -3.31 0.65 13.58
N GLN A 74 -4.25 1.43 13.04
CA GLN A 74 -5.56 0.98 12.57
C GLN A 74 -5.43 -0.01 11.40
N GLY A 75 -4.41 0.14 10.56
CA GLY A 75 -4.18 -0.73 9.42
C GLY A 75 -3.43 -2.03 9.74
N GLN A 76 -2.88 -2.20 10.95
CA GLN A 76 -2.02 -3.35 11.27
C GLN A 76 -2.77 -4.69 11.25
N ALA A 77 -4.05 -4.71 11.61
CA ALA A 77 -4.84 -5.94 11.68
C ALA A 77 -4.92 -6.66 10.32
N GLU A 78 -5.04 -5.90 9.24
CA GLU A 78 -5.20 -6.42 7.88
C GLU A 78 -3.92 -6.34 7.05
N ARG A 79 -2.83 -5.77 7.59
CA ARG A 79 -1.59 -5.44 6.87
C ARG A 79 -1.09 -6.54 5.94
N TRP A 80 -0.99 -7.76 6.43
CA TRP A 80 -0.42 -8.87 5.66
C TRP A 80 -1.35 -9.37 4.57
N LYS A 81 -2.64 -9.56 4.89
CA LYS A 81 -3.65 -9.95 3.91
C LYS A 81 -3.82 -8.88 2.84
N ARG A 82 -3.97 -7.61 3.25
CA ARG A 82 -4.02 -6.44 2.37
C ARG A 82 -2.85 -6.41 1.38
N THR A 83 -1.64 -6.63 1.89
CA THR A 83 -0.44 -6.58 1.04
C THR A 83 -0.46 -7.66 -0.03
N GLU A 84 -0.87 -8.88 0.29
CA GLU A 84 -1.02 -9.94 -0.70
C GLU A 84 -2.11 -9.62 -1.72
N ASP A 85 -3.32 -9.32 -1.24
CA ASP A 85 -4.48 -9.07 -2.09
C ASP A 85 -4.24 -7.91 -3.07
N MET A 86 -3.64 -6.81 -2.61
CA MET A 86 -3.35 -5.65 -3.45
C MET A 86 -2.20 -5.90 -4.45
N VAL A 87 -1.14 -6.60 -4.04
CA VAL A 87 -0.01 -6.92 -4.95
C VAL A 87 -0.45 -7.91 -6.01
N GLU A 88 -1.13 -8.99 -5.62
CA GLU A 88 -1.64 -10.00 -6.55
C GLU A 88 -2.64 -9.38 -7.53
N THR A 89 -3.52 -8.48 -7.05
CA THR A 89 -4.44 -7.75 -7.94
C THR A 89 -3.70 -6.85 -8.91
N MET A 90 -2.68 -6.13 -8.46
CA MET A 90 -1.86 -5.28 -9.32
C MET A 90 -1.19 -6.06 -10.44
N GLU A 91 -0.62 -7.24 -10.15
CA GLU A 91 0.06 -8.09 -11.14
C GLU A 91 -0.89 -8.64 -12.21
N MET A 92 -2.21 -8.68 -11.96
CA MET A 92 -3.18 -9.05 -12.99
C MET A 92 -3.34 -7.99 -14.09
N PHE A 93 -3.00 -6.73 -13.81
CA PHE A 93 -3.28 -5.60 -14.72
C PHE A 93 -2.03 -4.87 -15.22
N PHE A 94 -0.90 -4.99 -14.52
CA PHE A 94 0.30 -4.20 -14.76
C PHE A 94 1.55 -5.06 -14.88
N GLY A 95 2.61 -4.54 -15.51
CA GLY A 95 3.89 -5.22 -15.60
C GLY A 95 4.65 -5.26 -14.27
N SER A 96 5.70 -6.09 -14.22
CA SER A 96 6.52 -6.26 -13.03
C SER A 96 7.56 -5.14 -12.88
N CYS A 97 7.83 -4.72 -11.63
CA CYS A 97 8.87 -3.75 -11.35
C CYS A 97 10.28 -4.37 -11.41
N THR A 98 11.21 -3.71 -12.10
CA THR A 98 12.65 -4.06 -12.13
C THR A 98 13.53 -2.93 -11.59
N ASN A 99 12.94 -2.02 -10.81
CA ASN A 99 13.64 -0.94 -10.11
C ASN A 99 14.34 0.11 -11.00
N TYR A 100 13.67 0.55 -12.09
CA TYR A 100 14.21 1.60 -12.97
C TYR A 100 14.31 2.99 -12.32
N GLY A 101 13.40 3.35 -11.40
CA GLY A 101 13.41 4.66 -10.74
C GLY A 101 12.54 5.74 -11.39
N GLU A 102 12.23 5.63 -12.68
CA GLU A 102 11.47 6.65 -13.44
C GLU A 102 10.11 7.04 -12.82
N CYS A 103 9.49 6.11 -12.09
CA CYS A 103 8.19 6.34 -11.48
C CYS A 103 8.18 7.45 -10.40
N GLN A 104 9.28 7.62 -9.66
CA GLN A 104 9.36 8.67 -8.63
C GLN A 104 9.58 10.04 -9.26
N GLU A 105 10.44 10.12 -10.28
CA GLU A 105 10.77 11.37 -10.99
C GLU A 105 9.54 11.92 -11.73
N ALA A 106 8.74 11.03 -12.31
CA ALA A 106 7.49 11.41 -12.96
C ALA A 106 6.35 11.75 -11.99
N CYS A 107 6.50 11.52 -10.69
CA CYS A 107 5.42 11.67 -9.73
C CYS A 107 5.18 13.14 -9.37
N PRO A 108 4.02 13.74 -9.69
CA PRO A 108 3.74 15.15 -9.37
C PRO A 108 3.52 15.42 -7.87
N LYS A 109 3.58 14.37 -7.06
CA LYS A 109 3.44 14.39 -5.60
C LYS A 109 4.71 13.89 -4.91
N GLU A 110 5.79 13.72 -5.66
CA GLU A 110 7.13 13.41 -5.13
C GLU A 110 7.14 12.17 -4.23
N ILE A 111 6.33 11.16 -4.60
CA ILE A 111 6.26 9.91 -3.83
C ILE A 111 7.57 9.13 -4.02
N PRO A 112 8.29 8.84 -2.92
CA PRO A 112 9.58 8.17 -3.01
C PRO A 112 9.45 6.70 -3.39
N ILE A 113 10.45 6.20 -4.13
CA ILE A 113 10.54 4.78 -4.49
C ILE A 113 10.70 3.85 -3.27
N ASP A 114 11.12 4.38 -2.11
CA ASP A 114 11.29 3.63 -0.85
C ASP A 114 10.02 2.91 -0.40
N PHE A 115 8.83 3.42 -0.75
CA PHE A 115 7.58 2.71 -0.47
C PHE A 115 7.50 1.37 -1.20
N ILE A 116 8.07 1.25 -2.41
CA ILE A 116 8.16 -0.02 -3.13
C ILE A 116 9.03 -1.01 -2.34
N ALA A 117 10.15 -0.57 -1.78
CA ALA A 117 11.00 -1.41 -0.93
C ALA A 117 10.24 -1.88 0.33
N MET A 118 9.48 -0.99 0.97
CA MET A 118 8.64 -1.35 2.11
C MET A 118 7.56 -2.36 1.74
N MET A 119 6.88 -2.15 0.61
CA MET A 119 5.85 -3.07 0.09
C MET A 119 6.44 -4.46 -0.17
N ASN A 120 7.58 -4.53 -0.86
CA ASN A 120 8.24 -5.81 -1.16
C ASN A 120 8.60 -6.56 0.13
N ARG A 121 9.10 -5.85 1.15
CA ARG A 121 9.37 -6.43 2.47
C ARG A 121 8.10 -6.93 3.15
N ASP A 122 7.00 -6.19 3.05
CA ASP A 122 5.73 -6.59 3.64
C ASP A 122 5.13 -7.81 2.94
N PHE A 123 5.24 -7.88 1.61
CA PHE A 123 4.82 -9.03 0.80
C PHE A 123 5.65 -10.29 1.10
N LEU A 124 6.96 -10.15 1.30
CA LEU A 124 7.77 -11.29 1.74
C LEU A 124 7.39 -11.78 3.14
N LYS A 125 7.09 -10.86 4.06
CA LYS A 125 6.66 -11.19 5.42
C LYS A 125 5.26 -11.81 5.45
N SER A 126 4.36 -11.37 4.58
CA SER A 126 2.98 -11.85 4.54
C SER A 126 2.91 -13.34 4.22
N LYS A 127 3.76 -13.85 3.31
CA LYS A 127 3.79 -15.28 2.96
C LYS A 127 4.08 -16.19 4.15
N ILE A 128 4.77 -15.68 5.18
CA ILE A 128 5.00 -16.39 6.44
C ILE A 128 3.86 -16.11 7.45
N LYS A 129 3.43 -14.84 7.59
CA LYS A 129 2.42 -14.43 8.57
C LYS A 129 1.04 -15.01 8.27
N ASN A 130 0.60 -14.97 7.02
CA ASN A 130 -0.71 -15.49 6.60
C ASN A 130 -0.76 -17.02 6.68
N ARG A 131 0.36 -17.72 6.39
CA ARG A 131 0.47 -19.17 6.61
C ARG A 131 0.23 -19.56 8.06
N LYS A 132 0.76 -18.78 9.02
CA LYS A 132 0.50 -19.01 10.46
C LYS A 132 -0.97 -18.78 10.81
N LEU A 133 -1.62 -17.77 10.23
CA LEU A 133 -3.03 -17.48 10.46
C LEU A 133 -3.95 -18.57 9.87
N GLN A 134 -3.59 -19.16 8.72
CA GLN A 134 -4.33 -20.29 8.17
C GLN A 134 -4.28 -21.53 9.07
N GLY A 135 -3.15 -21.78 9.74
CA GLY A 135 -3.01 -22.86 10.72
C GLY A 135 -3.68 -22.61 12.08
N GLN A 136 -4.25 -21.41 12.29
CA GLN A 136 -5.01 -21.05 13.50
C GLN A 136 -6.53 -21.12 13.28
N ARG A 137 -6.98 -21.42 12.06
CA ARG A 137 -8.39 -21.68 11.74
C ARG A 137 -8.70 -23.16 11.90
#